data_AF-A0A7L2GEN9-F1
#
_entry.id   AF-A0A7L2GEN9-F1
#
_cell.length_a   1.000
_cell.length_b   1.000
_cell.length_c   1.000
_cell.angle_alpha   90.00
_cell.angle_beta   90.00
_cell.angle_gamma   90.00
#
_symmetry.space_group_name_H-M   'P 1'
#
loop_
_entity.id
_entity.type
_entity.pdbx_description
1 polymer ?
#
loop_
_entity_poly.entity_id
_entity_poly.type
_entity_poly.pdbx_seq_one_letter_code
_entity_poly.pdbx_strand_id
1 'polypeptide(L)'
;TSRKVDPSAVLGCLKSHHLFSKAEVCVANKLPHLQSRTGVDTHQLQLFNAVITFLSPVTQFTPLKSYYKSHGCTLHVRSDLPHVFCSQRCLVMQVGAHSFSFLLSTRIHYNIFYCLYLMENSSVTLQTAEEETLASRCRQDLCWPEVKLTHEQQRILNHKIERGQIVKIMAFAGTGKTSTLVKYAEKFADLNFLYVTFNKAVAEKGKSTFPSNVTCKTFHSLAFGSVGKHYKEKGKLNFNKMSVFSISFLIQNREGQSLFIRAKTVSQTLENFFASSDKEICEEHTPIWFKNTHGERRFVTRLEKEINVQEAKEIWRNMKKLDGDAEKKYKMTCDGYLKLWQLSKPQLSGYDAIFVDEAQDCTPGE
;
A
#
# COMPACT_ATOMS: atom_id res chain seq x y z
N THR A 1 17.85 -7.25 -19.74
CA THR A 1 19.13 -7.61 -19.11
C THR A 1 19.44 -6.61 -18.01
N SER A 2 19.05 -6.93 -16.77
CA SER A 2 19.40 -6.11 -15.60
C SER A 2 20.92 -6.13 -15.44
N ARG A 3 21.59 -4.99 -15.63
CA ARG A 3 23.01 -4.83 -15.27
C ARG A 3 23.09 -5.05 -13.77
N LYS A 4 23.54 -6.24 -13.34
CA LYS A 4 24.08 -6.45 -11.99
C LYS A 4 25.07 -5.32 -11.75
N VAL A 5 24.85 -4.54 -10.69
CA VAL A 5 25.82 -3.55 -10.24
C VAL A 5 27.08 -4.33 -9.85
N ASP A 6 28.14 -4.22 -10.65
CA ASP A 6 29.42 -4.85 -10.36
C ASP A 6 30.04 -4.15 -9.13
N PRO A 7 30.17 -4.83 -7.98
CA PRO A 7 30.76 -4.25 -6.78
C PRO A 7 32.17 -3.72 -7.01
N SER A 8 32.90 -4.32 -7.96
CA SER A 8 34.26 -3.93 -8.35
C SER A 8 34.26 -2.57 -9.05
N ALA A 9 33.26 -2.31 -9.91
CA ALA A 9 33.09 -1.02 -10.58
C ALA A 9 32.68 0.09 -9.61
N VAL A 10 31.82 -0.21 -8.64
CA VAL A 10 31.45 0.76 -7.59
C VAL A 10 32.66 1.10 -6.72
N LEU A 11 33.49 0.10 -6.37
CA LEU A 11 34.74 0.34 -5.65
C LEU A 11 35.73 1.19 -6.45
N GLY A 12 35.81 0.98 -7.77
CA GLY A 12 36.62 1.83 -8.66
C GLY A 12 36.20 3.29 -8.61
N CYS A 13 34.90 3.58 -8.65
CA CYS A 13 34.39 4.93 -8.46
C CYS A 13 34.69 5.49 -7.07
N LEU A 14 34.54 4.68 -6.00
CA LEU A 14 34.81 5.15 -4.64
C LEU A 14 36.29 5.45 -4.39
N LYS A 15 37.21 4.67 -4.97
CA LYS A 15 38.66 4.92 -4.89
C LYS A 15 39.09 6.23 -5.55
N SER A 16 38.37 6.67 -6.58
CA SER A 16 38.62 7.97 -7.23
C SER A 16 38.16 9.17 -6.39
N HIS A 17 37.43 8.94 -5.29
CA HIS A 17 36.95 10.01 -4.43
C HIS A 17 38.03 10.48 -3.45
N HIS A 18 38.25 11.79 -3.37
CA HIS A 18 39.30 12.43 -2.57
C HIS A 18 39.26 12.16 -1.05
N LEU A 19 38.13 11.66 -0.53
CA LEU A 19 37.96 11.28 0.89
C LEU A 19 38.23 9.80 1.17
N PHE A 20 38.44 8.98 0.14
CA PHE A 20 38.61 7.54 0.29
C PHE A 20 39.86 7.17 1.10
N SER A 21 40.98 7.85 0.87
CA SER A 21 42.22 7.64 1.64
C SER A 21 42.06 8.00 3.13
N LYS A 22 41.27 9.04 3.44
CA LYS A 22 40.95 9.42 4.82
C LYS A 22 40.03 8.41 5.50
N ALA A 23 39.11 7.81 4.74
CA ALA A 23 38.23 6.74 5.21
C ALA A 23 39.02 5.51 5.66
N GLU A 24 39.98 5.09 4.83
CA GLU A 24 40.81 3.90 5.04
C GLU A 24 41.64 3.99 6.32
N VAL A 25 42.26 5.16 6.56
CA VAL A 25 43.05 5.42 7.77
C VAL A 25 42.18 5.49 9.03
N CYS A 26 40.99 6.09 8.95
CA CYS A 26 40.09 6.21 10.10
C CYS A 26 39.57 4.84 10.57
N VAL A 27 39.33 3.93 9.64
CA VAL A 27 38.86 2.57 9.91
C VAL A 27 39.98 1.71 10.48
N ALA A 28 41.18 1.80 9.92
CA ALA A 28 42.36 1.10 10.45
C ALA A 28 42.60 1.45 11.93
N ASN A 29 42.39 2.71 12.30
CA ASN A 29 42.60 3.18 13.68
C ASN A 29 41.46 2.86 14.64
N LYS A 30 40.20 2.79 14.16
CA LYS A 30 39.03 2.64 15.05
C LYS A 30 38.47 1.23 15.13
N LEU A 31 38.72 0.38 14.13
CA LEU A 31 38.16 -0.98 14.04
C LEU A 31 39.22 -1.99 13.52
N PRO A 32 40.30 -2.23 14.29
CA PRO A 32 41.44 -3.05 13.86
C PRO A 32 41.06 -4.53 13.61
N HIS A 33 40.01 -5.03 14.27
CA HIS A 33 39.57 -6.43 14.16
C HIS A 33 39.06 -6.82 12.75
N LEU A 34 38.60 -5.84 11.97
CA LEU A 34 38.08 -6.07 10.62
C LEU A 34 39.16 -6.23 9.55
N GLN A 35 40.43 -5.89 9.86
CA GLN A 35 41.56 -6.09 8.92
C GLN A 35 42.07 -7.54 8.88
N SER A 36 41.68 -8.38 9.86
CA SER A 36 42.26 -9.71 10.06
C SER A 36 41.60 -10.84 9.23
N ARG A 37 40.49 -10.58 8.53
CA ARG A 37 39.80 -11.59 7.72
C ARG A 37 40.15 -11.43 6.24
N THR A 38 41.23 -12.08 5.82
CA THR A 38 41.61 -12.25 4.42
C THR A 38 40.75 -13.31 3.76
N GLY A 39 39.63 -12.89 3.15
CA GLY A 39 38.82 -13.77 2.29
C GLY A 39 37.52 -13.12 1.87
N VAL A 40 37.44 -12.67 0.61
CA VAL A 40 36.24 -12.25 -0.16
C VAL A 40 35.37 -11.10 0.40
N ASP A 41 35.43 -10.79 1.69
CA ASP A 41 34.64 -9.76 2.39
C ASP A 41 35.26 -8.35 2.34
N THR A 42 36.47 -8.21 1.81
CA THR A 42 37.23 -6.95 1.78
C THR A 42 36.56 -5.86 0.93
N HIS A 43 35.88 -6.24 -0.15
CA HIS A 43 35.13 -5.31 -1.02
C HIS A 43 33.87 -4.76 -0.35
N GLN A 44 33.18 -5.59 0.44
CA GLN A 44 31.99 -5.22 1.18
C GLN A 44 32.33 -4.26 2.33
N LEU A 45 33.45 -4.54 3.02
CA LEU A 45 33.98 -3.67 4.06
C LEU A 45 34.48 -2.32 3.53
N GLN A 46 35.04 -2.29 2.31
CA GLN A 46 35.50 -1.06 1.67
C GLN A 46 34.34 -0.18 1.18
N LEU A 47 33.24 -0.77 0.70
CA LEU A 47 31.99 -0.02 0.38
C LEU A 47 31.40 0.59 1.66
N PHE A 48 31.41 -0.18 2.75
CA PHE A 48 30.98 0.20 4.09
C PHE A 48 31.81 1.36 4.67
N ASN A 49 33.13 1.33 4.48
CA ASN A 49 34.06 2.38 4.90
C ASN A 49 33.84 3.70 4.14
N ALA A 50 33.48 3.62 2.86
CA ALA A 50 33.13 4.79 2.08
C ALA A 50 31.82 5.43 2.58
N VAL A 51 30.78 4.63 2.85
CA VAL A 51 29.48 5.11 3.35
C VAL A 51 29.61 5.78 4.72
N ILE A 52 30.40 5.22 5.65
CA ILE A 52 30.63 5.83 6.97
C ILE A 52 31.36 7.17 6.85
N THR A 53 32.31 7.29 5.91
CA THR A 53 33.11 8.52 5.77
C THR A 53 32.36 9.62 5.03
N PHE A 54 31.47 9.29 4.09
CA PHE A 54 30.56 10.25 3.46
C PHE A 54 29.53 10.85 4.43
N LEU A 55 29.21 10.16 5.53
CA LEU A 55 28.17 10.56 6.49
C LEU A 55 28.71 11.17 7.79
N SER A 56 30.03 11.19 7.99
CA SER A 56 30.65 11.55 9.28
C SER A 56 31.46 12.86 9.29
N PRO A 57 30.88 14.05 9.01
CA PRO A 57 31.46 15.28 9.55
C PRO A 57 30.92 15.65 10.95
N VAL A 58 29.91 14.96 11.52
CA VAL A 58 29.22 15.48 12.73
C VAL A 58 29.00 14.40 13.80
N THR A 59 29.90 14.45 14.80
CA THR A 59 29.72 14.23 16.25
C THR A 59 29.16 12.92 16.82
N GLN A 60 30.01 12.30 17.66
CA GLN A 60 29.75 11.44 18.84
C GLN A 60 28.82 10.22 18.70
N PHE A 61 29.45 9.03 18.60
CA PHE A 61 28.84 7.71 18.78
C PHE A 61 28.52 7.38 20.27
N THR A 62 27.91 8.31 20.98
CA THR A 62 27.39 8.08 22.35
C THR A 62 26.08 8.85 22.44
N PRO A 63 24.89 8.19 22.47
CA PRO A 63 24.60 6.94 23.17
C PRO A 63 23.58 6.04 22.42
N LEU A 64 24.02 5.19 21.47
CA LEU A 64 23.12 4.19 20.85
C LEU A 64 22.62 3.16 21.89
N LYS A 65 23.43 2.84 22.90
CA LYS A 65 23.13 1.83 23.94
C LYS A 65 21.95 2.18 24.84
N SER A 66 21.70 3.46 25.14
CA SER A 66 20.59 3.87 26.00
C SER A 66 19.25 3.90 25.26
N TYR A 67 19.27 4.15 23.95
CA TYR A 67 18.06 4.21 23.12
C TYR A 67 17.47 2.82 22.81
N TYR A 68 18.30 1.78 22.72
CA TYR A 68 17.83 0.39 22.59
C TYR A 68 17.00 -0.10 23.79
N LYS A 69 17.18 0.50 24.98
CA LYS A 69 16.43 0.14 26.19
C LYS A 69 15.04 0.79 26.28
N SER A 70 14.79 1.92 25.61
CA SER A 70 13.56 2.71 25.80
C SER A 70 12.40 2.34 24.88
N HIS A 71 12.63 1.58 23.81
CA HIS A 71 11.60 1.26 22.80
C HIS A 71 11.28 -0.23 22.66
N GLY A 72 11.49 -1.03 23.71
CA GLY A 72 10.94 -2.39 23.77
C GLY A 72 11.47 -3.38 22.74
N CYS A 73 12.61 -3.11 22.09
CA CYS A 73 13.30 -4.09 21.27
C CYS A 73 13.89 -5.18 22.18
N THR A 74 13.17 -6.29 22.35
CA THR A 74 13.74 -7.55 22.86
C THR A 74 14.64 -8.16 21.79
N LEU A 75 15.80 -7.55 21.55
CA LEU A 75 16.86 -8.13 20.73
C LEU A 75 18.00 -8.52 21.66
N HIS A 76 18.10 -9.83 21.92
CA HIS A 76 19.19 -10.42 22.67
C HIS A 76 20.53 -10.05 22.02
N VAL A 77 21.44 -9.51 22.82
CA VAL A 77 22.80 -9.14 22.42
C VAL A 77 23.58 -10.41 22.07
N ARG A 78 23.64 -10.74 20.78
CA ARG A 78 24.65 -11.64 20.21
C ARG A 78 25.27 -10.96 18.99
N SER A 79 26.59 -10.93 18.98
CA SER A 79 27.43 -10.19 18.05
C SER A 79 27.44 -10.83 16.65
N ASP A 80 26.40 -10.58 15.86
CA ASP A 80 26.27 -11.14 14.51
C ASP A 80 26.20 -10.03 13.44
N LEU A 81 26.81 -10.29 12.28
CA LEU A 81 26.87 -9.44 11.07
C LEU A 81 25.54 -8.71 10.70
N PRO A 82 24.34 -9.31 10.83
CA PRO A 82 23.06 -8.66 10.58
C PRO A 82 22.81 -7.42 11.46
N HIS A 83 23.33 -7.42 12.68
CA HIS A 83 23.18 -6.32 13.64
C HIS A 83 23.92 -5.05 13.18
N VAL A 84 25.01 -5.23 12.44
CA VAL A 84 25.79 -4.14 11.85
C VAL A 84 25.03 -3.52 10.68
N PHE A 85 24.47 -4.35 9.79
CA PHE A 85 23.68 -3.88 8.64
C PHE A 85 22.40 -3.15 9.07
N CYS A 86 21.68 -3.67 10.06
CA CYS A 86 20.50 -3.00 10.62
C CYS A 86 20.87 -1.63 11.22
N SER A 87 21.97 -1.55 11.98
CA SER A 87 22.41 -0.30 12.62
C SER A 87 22.76 0.79 11.60
N GLN A 88 23.32 0.44 10.44
CA GLN A 88 23.71 1.42 9.45
C GLN A 88 22.63 1.71 8.39
N ARG A 89 21.63 0.84 8.22
CA ARG A 89 20.38 1.18 7.53
C ARG A 89 19.64 2.30 8.27
N CYS A 90 19.60 2.25 9.60
CA CYS A 90 19.04 3.31 10.44
C CYS A 90 19.79 4.64 10.27
N LEU A 91 21.13 4.60 10.19
CA LEU A 91 21.95 5.80 9.98
C LEU A 91 21.67 6.46 8.62
N VAL A 92 21.55 5.67 7.55
CA VAL A 92 21.19 6.15 6.20
C VAL A 92 19.78 6.73 6.17
N MET A 93 18.82 6.16 6.91
CA MET A 93 17.47 6.68 7.05
C MET A 93 17.45 8.04 7.78
N GLN A 94 18.27 8.20 8.83
CA GLN A 94 18.38 9.43 9.61
C GLN A 94 18.96 10.60 8.79
N VAL A 95 19.92 10.32 7.90
CA VAL A 95 20.50 11.32 6.97
C VAL A 95 19.51 11.72 5.87
N GLY A 96 18.58 10.83 5.49
CA GLY A 96 17.51 11.17 4.54
C GLY A 96 16.38 12.00 5.18
N ALA A 97 16.15 11.85 6.49
CA ALA A 97 15.06 12.50 7.22
C ALA A 97 15.44 13.89 7.78
N HIS A 98 16.69 14.07 8.19
CA HIS A 98 17.23 15.39 8.51
C HIS A 98 17.94 15.93 7.28
N SER A 99 17.48 17.07 6.77
CA SER A 99 18.15 17.88 5.74
C SER A 99 19.51 18.39 6.24
N PHE A 100 20.43 17.51 6.59
CA PHE A 100 21.83 17.85 6.78
C PHE A 100 22.38 18.23 5.41
N SER A 101 23.18 19.30 5.38
CA SER A 101 23.64 20.03 4.21
C SER A 101 24.62 19.25 3.30
N PHE A 102 24.34 17.98 3.02
CA PHE A 102 25.11 17.11 2.14
C PHE A 102 24.25 16.66 0.96
N LEU A 103 24.68 17.04 -0.25
CA LEU A 103 24.10 16.71 -1.55
C LEU A 103 24.25 15.22 -1.91
N LEU A 104 23.70 14.31 -1.11
CA LEU A 104 23.49 12.94 -1.57
C LEU A 104 22.26 12.93 -2.46
N SER A 105 22.47 12.80 -3.78
CA SER A 105 21.38 12.56 -4.72
C SER A 105 20.52 11.40 -4.22
N THR A 106 19.19 11.53 -4.28
CA THR A 106 18.20 10.52 -3.88
C THR A 106 18.52 9.14 -4.46
N ARG A 107 19.16 9.10 -5.64
CA ARG A 107 19.61 7.89 -6.30
C ARG A 107 20.77 7.19 -5.58
N ILE A 108 21.76 7.95 -5.07
CA ILE A 108 22.89 7.40 -4.33
C ILE A 108 22.42 6.90 -2.96
N HIS A 109 21.53 7.67 -2.31
CA HIS A 109 20.88 7.27 -1.06
C HIS A 109 20.11 5.95 -1.21
N TYR A 110 19.25 5.85 -2.24
CA TYR A 110 18.53 4.61 -2.56
C TYR A 110 19.48 3.44 -2.84
N ASN A 111 20.52 3.64 -3.65
CA ASN A 111 21.47 2.58 -3.98
C ASN A 111 22.21 2.06 -2.74
N ILE A 112 22.65 2.96 -1.85
CA ILE A 112 23.32 2.58 -0.59
C ILE A 112 22.35 1.82 0.31
N PHE A 113 21.14 2.35 0.51
CA PHE A 113 20.09 1.70 1.30
C PHE A 113 19.75 0.31 0.75
N TYR A 114 19.60 0.20 -0.57
CA TYR A 114 19.25 -1.04 -1.24
C TYR A 114 20.38 -2.08 -1.17
N CYS A 115 21.65 -1.67 -1.33
CA CYS A 115 22.79 -2.57 -1.12
C CYS A 115 22.85 -3.10 0.32
N LEU A 116 22.68 -2.22 1.32
CA LEU A 116 22.65 -2.63 2.72
C LEU A 116 21.49 -3.60 3.00
N TYR A 117 20.31 -3.34 2.42
CA TYR A 117 19.16 -4.23 2.49
C TYR A 117 19.45 -5.60 1.86
N LEU A 118 20.05 -5.65 0.66
CA LEU A 118 20.42 -6.92 0.01
C LEU A 118 21.43 -7.72 0.85
N MET A 119 22.40 -7.03 1.46
CA MET A 119 23.42 -7.67 2.31
C MET A 119 22.82 -8.21 3.61
N GLU A 120 21.95 -7.43 4.29
CA GLU A 120 21.22 -7.85 5.50
C GLU A 120 20.39 -9.12 5.26
N ASN A 121 19.82 -9.26 4.06
CA ASN A 121 18.94 -10.38 3.72
C ASN A 121 19.65 -11.51 2.95
N SER A 122 20.93 -11.35 2.61
CA SER A 122 21.73 -12.38 1.91
C SER A 122 21.95 -13.65 2.76
N SER A 123 21.97 -13.52 4.09
CA SER A 123 22.23 -14.63 5.03
C SER A 123 21.08 -15.64 5.14
N VAL A 124 19.87 -15.26 4.71
CA VAL A 124 18.70 -16.16 4.69
C VAL A 124 18.85 -17.23 3.60
N THR A 125 19.68 -16.98 2.58
CA THR A 125 19.88 -17.84 1.41
C THR A 125 20.61 -19.15 1.71
N LEU A 126 21.44 -19.19 2.76
CA LEU A 126 22.27 -20.38 3.06
C LEU A 126 21.49 -21.50 3.76
N GLN A 127 20.36 -21.21 4.42
CA GLN A 127 19.53 -22.25 5.05
C GLN A 127 18.57 -22.91 4.07
N THR A 128 18.14 -22.21 3.01
CA THR A 128 17.18 -22.73 2.02
C THR A 128 17.79 -23.65 0.97
N ALA A 129 19.11 -23.64 0.78
CA ALA A 129 19.77 -24.48 -0.22
C ALA A 129 19.81 -25.97 0.16
N GLU A 130 19.69 -26.32 1.44
CA GLU A 130 19.72 -27.71 1.90
C GLU A 130 18.34 -28.39 1.82
N GLU A 131 17.23 -27.66 2.03
CA GLU A 131 15.87 -28.24 2.00
C GLU A 131 15.31 -28.49 0.58
N GLU A 132 15.84 -27.83 -0.46
CA GLU A 132 15.32 -27.96 -1.84
C GLU A 132 15.69 -29.28 -2.55
N THR A 133 16.46 -30.18 -1.94
CA THR A 133 17.02 -31.34 -2.66
C THR A 133 16.13 -32.59 -2.74
N LEU A 134 14.99 -32.68 -2.05
CA LEU A 134 14.24 -33.95 -1.95
C LEU A 134 12.78 -33.96 -2.42
N ALA A 135 12.14 -32.83 -2.74
CA ALA A 135 10.68 -32.80 -2.97
C ALA A 135 10.19 -32.40 -4.39
N SER A 136 11.03 -31.90 -5.31
CA SER A 136 10.52 -31.23 -6.53
C SER A 136 10.60 -32.01 -7.86
N ARG A 137 10.67 -33.35 -7.83
CA ARG A 137 10.76 -34.16 -9.08
C ARG A 137 9.43 -34.51 -9.77
N CYS A 138 8.31 -33.89 -9.41
CA CYS A 138 7.05 -34.12 -10.15
C CYS A 138 6.36 -32.81 -10.53
N ARG A 139 6.08 -32.70 -11.85
CA ARG A 139 5.28 -31.68 -12.56
C ARG A 139 6.08 -30.53 -13.20
N GLN A 140 6.96 -30.89 -14.13
CA GLN A 140 7.24 -30.05 -15.29
C GLN A 140 6.26 -30.45 -16.38
N ASP A 141 5.18 -29.68 -16.53
CA ASP A 141 4.44 -29.54 -17.79
C ASP A 141 3.39 -28.45 -17.55
N LEU A 142 3.74 -27.20 -17.88
CA LEU A 142 2.85 -26.18 -18.46
C LEU A 142 3.69 -24.93 -18.77
N CYS A 143 3.70 -24.59 -20.05
CA CYS A 143 4.53 -23.60 -20.73
C CYS A 143 4.27 -22.16 -20.28
N TRP A 144 5.24 -21.57 -19.58
CA TRP A 144 5.53 -20.13 -19.59
C TRP A 144 7.06 -19.96 -19.57
N PRO A 145 7.63 -18.95 -20.24
CA PRO A 145 9.08 -18.69 -20.14
C PRO A 145 9.42 -18.54 -18.67
N GLU A 146 10.51 -19.16 -18.22
CA GLU A 146 10.97 -19.14 -16.83
C GLU A 146 11.26 -17.69 -16.41
N VAL A 147 10.25 -16.98 -15.92
CA VAL A 147 10.36 -15.59 -15.49
C VAL A 147 11.21 -15.61 -14.24
N LYS A 148 12.49 -15.21 -14.38
CA LYS A 148 13.40 -15.08 -13.26
C LYS A 148 12.89 -14.02 -12.29
N LEU A 149 12.36 -14.47 -11.15
CA LEU A 149 11.85 -13.62 -10.09
C LEU A 149 12.97 -12.80 -9.44
N THR A 150 12.66 -11.58 -8.99
CA THR A 150 13.60 -10.79 -8.20
C THR A 150 13.69 -11.31 -6.76
N HIS A 151 14.71 -10.91 -6.01
CA HIS A 151 14.85 -11.30 -4.60
C HIS A 151 13.66 -10.86 -3.74
N GLU A 152 13.08 -9.70 -4.02
CA GLU A 152 11.90 -9.19 -3.32
C GLU A 152 10.67 -10.04 -3.63
N GLN A 153 10.47 -10.39 -4.91
CA GLN A 153 9.38 -11.28 -5.32
C GLN A 153 9.54 -12.67 -4.69
N GLN A 154 10.75 -13.22 -4.68
CA GLN A 154 11.03 -14.51 -4.05
C GLN A 154 10.73 -14.47 -2.54
N ARG A 155 11.07 -13.36 -1.85
CA ARG A 155 10.75 -13.17 -0.44
C ARG A 155 9.23 -13.18 -0.20
N ILE A 156 8.47 -12.53 -1.07
CA ILE A 156 7.00 -12.56 -1.02
C ILE A 156 6.50 -13.99 -1.20
N LEU A 157 7.01 -14.73 -2.19
CA LEU A 157 6.61 -16.12 -2.45
C LEU A 157 7.02 -17.08 -1.33
N ASN A 158 8.10 -16.80 -0.60
CA ASN A 158 8.54 -17.61 0.53
C ASN A 158 7.77 -17.31 1.82
N HIS A 159 7.00 -16.23 1.85
CA HIS A 159 6.16 -15.88 3.00
C HIS A 159 4.85 -16.66 2.97
N LYS A 160 4.68 -17.62 3.88
CA LYS A 160 3.40 -18.30 4.09
C LYS A 160 2.48 -17.41 4.92
N ILE A 161 1.34 -17.01 4.36
CA ILE A 161 0.37 -16.16 5.07
C ILE A 161 -0.31 -16.94 6.20
N GLU A 162 -0.32 -16.35 7.38
CA GLU A 162 -1.04 -16.88 8.55
C GLU A 162 -2.43 -16.24 8.69
N ARG A 163 -3.36 -16.94 9.38
CA ARG A 163 -4.72 -16.41 9.59
C ARG A 163 -4.67 -15.10 10.39
N GLY A 164 -5.34 -14.08 9.85
CA GLY A 164 -5.38 -12.74 10.46
C GLY A 164 -4.15 -11.87 10.17
N GLN A 165 -3.14 -12.39 9.46
CA GLN A 165 -1.97 -11.62 9.09
C GLN A 165 -2.28 -10.66 7.93
N ILE A 166 -1.86 -9.39 8.07
CA ILE A 166 -1.94 -8.38 7.01
C ILE A 166 -0.52 -8.15 6.48
N VAL A 167 -0.31 -8.41 5.19
CA VAL A 167 0.97 -8.20 4.52
C VAL A 167 0.84 -7.06 3.52
N LYS A 168 1.63 -6.00 3.69
CA LYS A 168 1.68 -4.85 2.77
C LYS A 168 2.86 -5.00 1.82
N ILE A 169 2.58 -5.15 0.53
CA ILE A 169 3.59 -5.20 -0.53
C ILE A 169 3.69 -3.82 -1.17
N MET A 170 4.81 -3.13 -0.93
CA MET A 170 5.09 -1.85 -1.56
C MET A 170 5.74 -2.08 -2.93
N ALA A 171 5.07 -1.66 -4.00
CA ALA A 171 5.52 -1.93 -5.36
C ALA A 171 5.12 -0.81 -6.32
N PHE A 172 6.10 -0.33 -7.10
CA PHE A 172 5.89 0.74 -8.07
C PHE A 172 5.07 0.26 -9.29
N ALA A 173 4.66 1.20 -10.13
CA ALA A 173 4.05 0.86 -11.40
C ALA A 173 5.03 0.02 -12.25
N GLY A 174 4.52 -1.03 -12.89
CA GLY A 174 5.33 -1.88 -13.77
C GLY A 174 6.27 -2.90 -13.09
N THR A 175 6.32 -2.98 -11.75
CA THR A 175 7.21 -3.93 -11.04
C THR A 175 6.64 -5.35 -10.91
N GLY A 176 5.59 -5.68 -11.67
CA GLY A 176 5.00 -7.03 -11.67
C GLY A 176 4.22 -7.38 -10.39
N LYS A 177 3.44 -6.46 -9.82
CA LYS A 177 2.53 -6.73 -8.68
C LYS A 177 1.62 -7.93 -8.94
N THR A 178 0.79 -7.81 -9.97
CA THR A 178 -0.18 -8.84 -10.35
C THR A 178 0.50 -10.15 -10.72
N SER A 179 1.64 -10.12 -11.44
CA SER A 179 2.39 -11.35 -11.75
C SER A 179 2.99 -12.01 -10.51
N THR A 180 3.38 -11.23 -9.50
CA THR A 180 3.86 -11.77 -8.21
C THR A 180 2.72 -12.49 -7.49
N LEU A 181 1.52 -11.92 -7.46
CA LEU A 181 0.33 -12.55 -6.87
C LEU A 181 -0.09 -13.82 -7.61
N VAL A 182 0.00 -13.84 -8.94
CA VAL A 182 -0.27 -15.05 -9.74
C VAL A 182 0.70 -16.16 -9.36
N LYS A 183 2.00 -15.87 -9.32
CA LYS A 183 3.04 -16.84 -8.94
C LYS A 183 2.88 -17.31 -7.49
N TYR A 184 2.43 -16.44 -6.60
CA TYR A 184 2.08 -16.80 -5.23
C TYR A 184 0.93 -17.82 -5.20
N ALA A 185 -0.16 -17.55 -5.92
CA ALA A 185 -1.31 -18.45 -5.98
C ALA A 185 -0.98 -19.82 -6.61
N GLU A 186 -0.11 -19.84 -7.62
CA GLU A 186 0.40 -21.07 -8.24
C GLU A 186 1.23 -21.91 -7.26
N LYS A 187 2.09 -21.26 -6.46
CA LYS A 187 2.93 -21.95 -5.46
C LYS A 187 2.09 -22.59 -4.34
N PHE A 188 1.02 -21.93 -3.93
CA PHE A 188 0.11 -22.39 -2.88
C PHE A 188 -1.21 -22.91 -3.48
N ALA A 189 -1.11 -23.86 -4.41
CA ALA A 189 -2.26 -24.39 -5.17
C ALA A 189 -3.35 -25.05 -4.29
N ASP A 190 -2.99 -25.53 -3.10
CA ASP A 190 -3.93 -26.15 -2.15
C ASP A 190 -4.78 -25.12 -1.37
N LEU A 191 -4.46 -23.83 -1.48
CA LEU A 191 -5.19 -22.74 -0.82
C LEU A 191 -6.14 -22.04 -1.78
N ASN A 192 -7.24 -21.51 -1.26
CA ASN A 192 -8.22 -20.74 -2.00
C ASN A 192 -8.03 -19.24 -1.77
N PHE A 193 -7.94 -18.47 -2.84
CA PHE A 193 -7.67 -17.04 -2.77
C PHE A 193 -8.83 -16.22 -3.34
N LEU A 194 -9.03 -15.04 -2.77
CA LEU A 194 -9.90 -14.00 -3.34
C LEU A 194 -9.04 -12.85 -3.83
N TYR A 195 -9.02 -12.62 -5.14
CA TYR A 195 -8.42 -11.43 -5.72
C TYR A 195 -9.46 -10.33 -5.85
N VAL A 196 -9.20 -9.18 -5.23
CA VAL A 196 -10.07 -8.00 -5.21
C VAL A 196 -9.35 -6.80 -5.79
N THR A 197 -10.02 -6.09 -6.69
CA THR A 197 -9.54 -4.85 -7.30
C THR A 197 -10.67 -3.84 -7.50
N PHE A 198 -10.32 -2.57 -7.68
CA PHE A 198 -11.31 -1.52 -7.99
C PHE A 198 -11.78 -1.58 -9.44
N ASN A 199 -10.85 -1.76 -10.39
CA ASN A 199 -11.15 -1.64 -11.82
C ASN A 199 -11.66 -2.96 -12.41
N LYS A 200 -12.82 -2.91 -13.08
CA LYS A 200 -13.39 -4.08 -13.77
C LYS A 200 -12.44 -4.67 -14.81
N ALA A 201 -11.71 -3.86 -15.57
CA ALA A 201 -10.77 -4.35 -16.57
C ALA A 201 -9.63 -5.16 -15.94
N VAL A 202 -9.15 -4.75 -14.77
CA VAL A 202 -8.12 -5.46 -14.01
C VAL A 202 -8.69 -6.78 -13.46
N ALA A 203 -9.92 -6.79 -12.97
CA ALA A 203 -10.58 -8.02 -12.51
C ALA A 203 -10.78 -9.03 -13.65
N GLU A 204 -11.23 -8.59 -14.83
CA GLU A 204 -11.41 -9.47 -16.00
C GLU A 204 -10.07 -10.02 -16.51
N LYS A 205 -9.03 -9.19 -16.56
CA LYS A 205 -7.67 -9.66 -16.86
C LYS A 205 -7.17 -10.64 -15.81
N GLY A 206 -7.50 -10.40 -14.54
CA GLY A 206 -7.21 -11.33 -13.45
C GLY A 206 -7.81 -12.70 -13.70
N LYS A 207 -9.10 -12.79 -14.10
CA LYS A 207 -9.76 -14.08 -14.38
C LYS A 207 -9.07 -14.92 -15.45
N SER A 208 -8.44 -14.30 -16.44
CA SER A 208 -7.70 -15.02 -17.48
C SER A 208 -6.25 -15.33 -17.11
N THR A 209 -5.70 -14.69 -16.08
CA THR A 209 -4.28 -14.81 -15.70
C THR A 209 -4.07 -15.65 -14.44
N PHE A 210 -4.96 -15.57 -13.46
CA PHE A 210 -4.83 -16.30 -12.21
C PHE A 210 -5.21 -17.79 -12.38
N PRO A 211 -4.62 -18.70 -11.57
CA PRO A 211 -5.01 -20.10 -11.52
C PRO A 211 -6.42 -20.29 -10.95
N SER A 212 -6.96 -21.50 -11.11
CA SER A 212 -8.34 -21.85 -10.78
C SER A 212 -8.69 -21.75 -9.29
N ASN A 213 -7.70 -21.79 -8.40
CA ASN A 213 -7.86 -21.58 -6.96
C ASN A 213 -8.04 -20.10 -6.57
N VAL A 214 -8.12 -19.17 -7.53
CA VAL A 214 -8.32 -17.74 -7.29
C VAL A 214 -9.64 -17.25 -7.87
N THR A 215 -10.50 -16.71 -7.00
CA THR A 215 -11.70 -16.00 -7.43
C THR A 215 -11.38 -14.52 -7.64
N CYS A 216 -11.57 -14.01 -8.86
CA CYS A 216 -11.31 -12.59 -9.18
C CYS A 216 -12.62 -11.77 -9.19
N LYS A 217 -12.70 -10.73 -8.34
CA LYS A 217 -13.88 -9.87 -8.20
C LYS A 217 -13.50 -8.40 -8.00
N THR A 218 -14.44 -7.51 -8.30
CA THR A 218 -14.32 -6.11 -7.83
C THR A 218 -15.04 -5.92 -6.50
N PHE A 219 -14.63 -4.91 -5.71
CA PHE A 219 -15.37 -4.52 -4.49
C PHE A 219 -16.86 -4.31 -4.76
N HIS A 220 -17.17 -3.59 -5.84
CA HIS A 220 -18.55 -3.36 -6.28
C HIS A 220 -19.28 -4.65 -6.61
N SER A 221 -18.63 -5.65 -7.22
CA SER A 221 -19.27 -6.94 -7.53
C SER A 221 -19.55 -7.77 -6.28
N LEU A 222 -18.67 -7.71 -5.27
CA LEU A 222 -18.89 -8.35 -3.97
C LEU A 222 -20.09 -7.70 -3.26
N ALA A 223 -20.09 -6.37 -3.16
CA ALA A 223 -21.18 -5.62 -2.56
C ALA A 223 -22.51 -5.77 -3.32
N PHE A 224 -22.46 -5.85 -4.65
CA PHE A 224 -23.65 -6.09 -5.47
C PHE A 224 -24.28 -7.45 -5.17
N GLY A 225 -23.46 -8.51 -5.05
CA GLY A 225 -23.94 -9.85 -4.76
C GLY A 225 -24.65 -9.95 -3.40
N SER A 226 -24.18 -9.22 -2.39
CA SER A 226 -24.71 -9.27 -1.02
C SER A 226 -25.83 -8.26 -0.77
N VAL A 227 -25.71 -7.03 -1.28
CA VAL A 227 -26.64 -5.92 -0.97
C VAL A 227 -27.32 -5.39 -2.23
N GLY A 228 -26.56 -5.09 -3.27
CA GLY A 228 -27.08 -4.42 -4.47
C GLY A 228 -28.17 -5.20 -5.22
N LYS A 229 -28.11 -6.55 -5.20
CA LYS A 229 -29.10 -7.44 -5.84
C LYS A 229 -30.52 -7.20 -5.31
N HIS A 230 -30.69 -7.03 -4.00
CA HIS A 230 -31.99 -6.76 -3.38
C HIS A 230 -32.62 -5.46 -3.90
N TYR A 231 -31.81 -4.40 -4.08
CA TYR A 231 -32.28 -3.13 -4.66
C TYR A 231 -32.60 -3.24 -6.16
N LYS A 232 -31.84 -4.06 -6.91
CA LYS A 232 -32.10 -4.31 -8.33
C LYS A 232 -33.43 -5.02 -8.53
N GLU A 233 -33.71 -6.06 -7.74
CA GLU A 233 -34.94 -6.86 -7.83
C GLU A 233 -36.18 -6.02 -7.51
N LYS A 234 -36.06 -5.07 -6.57
CA LYS A 234 -37.13 -4.10 -6.26
C LYS A 234 -37.23 -2.95 -7.27
N GLY A 235 -36.36 -2.90 -8.29
CA GLY A 235 -36.32 -1.82 -9.29
C GLY A 235 -35.93 -0.46 -8.71
N LYS A 236 -35.24 -0.45 -7.56
CA LYS A 236 -34.82 0.75 -6.83
C LYS A 236 -33.34 1.09 -7.07
N LEU A 237 -32.62 0.22 -7.78
CA LEU A 237 -31.21 0.44 -8.09
C LEU A 237 -31.05 1.40 -9.28
N ASN A 238 -30.18 2.39 -9.11
CA ASN A 238 -29.64 3.22 -10.17
C ASN A 238 -28.13 2.97 -10.27
N PHE A 239 -27.67 2.51 -11.43
CA PHE A 239 -26.24 2.25 -11.63
C PHE A 239 -25.42 3.54 -11.73
N ASN A 240 -26.08 4.67 -12.00
CA ASN A 240 -25.46 5.98 -12.04
C ASN A 240 -25.59 6.70 -10.70
N LYS A 241 -24.76 7.74 -10.51
CA LYS A 241 -24.94 8.70 -9.42
C LYS A 241 -26.34 9.32 -9.48
N MET A 242 -26.88 9.67 -8.32
CA MET A 242 -28.14 10.41 -8.28
C MET A 242 -27.94 11.77 -8.98
N SER A 243 -28.83 12.11 -9.90
CA SER A 243 -28.74 13.40 -10.57
C SER A 243 -29.09 14.51 -9.59
N VAL A 244 -28.38 15.62 -9.68
CA VAL A 244 -28.68 16.86 -8.93
C VAL A 244 -30.14 17.26 -9.15
N PHE A 245 -30.65 17.07 -10.36
CA PHE A 245 -32.06 17.29 -10.67
C PHE A 245 -32.99 16.42 -9.82
N SER A 246 -32.73 15.11 -9.70
CA SER A 246 -33.54 14.21 -8.85
C SER A 246 -33.48 14.63 -7.39
N ILE A 247 -32.29 14.95 -6.88
CA ILE A 247 -32.09 15.41 -5.50
C ILE A 247 -32.85 16.72 -5.25
N SER A 248 -32.91 17.63 -6.22
CA SER A 248 -33.63 18.91 -6.08
C SER A 248 -35.13 18.76 -5.80
N PHE A 249 -35.76 17.66 -6.23
CA PHE A 249 -37.16 17.34 -5.89
C PHE A 249 -37.32 16.66 -4.53
N LEU A 250 -36.24 16.15 -3.95
CA LEU A 250 -36.24 15.47 -2.64
C LEU A 250 -35.95 16.43 -1.48
N ILE A 251 -35.30 17.56 -1.77
CA ILE A 251 -34.96 18.58 -0.77
C ILE A 251 -36.20 19.25 -0.22
N GLN A 252 -36.26 19.40 1.10
CA GLN A 252 -37.36 20.05 1.80
C GLN A 252 -37.08 21.53 2.03
N ASN A 253 -35.86 21.90 2.40
CA ASN A 253 -35.48 23.28 2.69
C ASN A 253 -35.30 24.12 1.42
N ARG A 254 -36.17 25.11 1.24
CA ARG A 254 -36.20 26.02 0.08
C ARG A 254 -35.60 27.40 0.35
N GLU A 255 -35.09 27.67 1.56
CA GLU A 255 -34.64 28.99 1.97
C GLU A 255 -33.14 29.19 1.75
N GLY A 256 -32.70 30.43 1.52
CA GLY A 256 -31.29 30.79 1.38
C GLY A 256 -30.69 30.51 -0.01
N GLN A 257 -30.47 29.24 -0.35
CA GLN A 257 -29.84 28.85 -1.63
C GLN A 257 -30.87 28.39 -2.66
N SER A 258 -30.51 28.50 -3.94
CA SER A 258 -31.31 27.87 -4.99
C SER A 258 -31.31 26.35 -4.82
N LEU A 259 -32.44 25.71 -5.13
CA LEU A 259 -32.62 24.26 -4.99
C LEU A 259 -31.54 23.46 -5.74
N PHE A 260 -31.11 23.95 -6.90
CA PHE A 260 -30.08 23.28 -7.69
C PHE A 260 -28.70 23.33 -7.00
N ILE A 261 -28.33 24.48 -6.43
CA ILE A 261 -27.08 24.61 -5.67
C ILE A 261 -27.11 23.70 -4.45
N ARG A 262 -28.23 23.72 -3.70
CA ARG A 262 -28.39 22.86 -2.53
C ARG A 262 -28.37 21.39 -2.89
N ALA A 263 -29.03 20.99 -3.97
CA ALA A 263 -28.97 19.62 -4.47
C ALA A 263 -27.54 19.19 -4.82
N LYS A 264 -26.73 20.11 -5.33
CA LYS A 264 -25.32 19.85 -5.61
C LYS A 264 -24.50 19.66 -4.33
N THR A 265 -24.69 20.51 -3.32
CA THR A 265 -23.97 20.39 -2.04
C THR A 265 -24.40 19.14 -1.27
N VAL A 266 -25.69 18.80 -1.28
CA VAL A 266 -26.23 17.55 -0.71
C VAL A 266 -25.70 16.32 -1.46
N SER A 267 -25.67 16.34 -2.80
CA SER A 267 -25.07 15.27 -3.60
C SER A 267 -23.61 15.05 -3.23
N GLN A 268 -22.82 16.13 -3.14
CA GLN A 268 -21.42 16.04 -2.73
C GLN A 268 -21.27 15.50 -1.30
N THR A 269 -22.18 15.88 -0.40
CA THR A 269 -22.18 15.39 0.99
C THR A 269 -22.41 13.88 1.04
N LEU A 270 -23.34 13.36 0.24
CA LEU A 270 -23.58 11.91 0.12
C LEU A 270 -22.36 11.19 -0.49
N GLU A 271 -21.76 11.75 -1.55
CA GLU A 271 -20.58 11.16 -2.19
C GLU A 271 -19.37 11.10 -1.24
N ASN A 272 -19.13 12.18 -0.49
CA ASN A 272 -18.08 12.22 0.51
C ASN A 272 -18.33 11.19 1.63
N PHE A 273 -19.58 11.03 2.06
CA PHE A 273 -19.94 9.99 3.04
C PHE A 273 -19.79 8.57 2.49
N PHE A 274 -20.14 8.33 1.23
CA PHE A 274 -19.94 7.00 0.63
C PHE A 274 -18.47 6.65 0.48
N ALA A 275 -17.60 7.66 0.30
CA ALA A 275 -16.16 7.49 0.22
C ALA A 275 -15.45 7.48 1.60
N SER A 276 -16.15 7.71 2.71
CA SER A 276 -15.55 7.78 4.07
C SER A 276 -15.66 6.49 4.86
N SER A 277 -14.86 6.34 5.91
CA SER A 277 -14.95 5.24 6.88
C SER A 277 -16.03 5.47 7.96
N ASP A 278 -16.66 6.65 7.96
CA ASP A 278 -17.63 7.06 8.98
C ASP A 278 -18.92 6.24 8.92
N LYS A 279 -19.49 5.99 10.11
CA LYS A 279 -20.77 5.24 10.25
C LYS A 279 -21.99 6.09 9.91
N GLU A 280 -21.89 7.40 10.10
CA GLU A 280 -22.99 8.35 9.91
C GLU A 280 -22.51 9.60 9.17
N ILE A 281 -23.46 10.29 8.53
CA ILE A 281 -23.20 11.55 7.86
C ILE A 281 -22.99 12.65 8.91
N CYS A 282 -21.80 13.22 8.96
CA CYS A 282 -21.43 14.40 9.74
C CYS A 282 -21.09 15.62 8.86
N GLU A 283 -20.84 16.78 9.50
CA GLU A 283 -20.50 18.04 8.82
C GLU A 283 -19.20 17.97 7.99
N GLU A 284 -18.26 17.09 8.33
CA GLU A 284 -17.00 16.93 7.58
C GLU A 284 -17.22 16.40 6.16
N HIS A 285 -18.35 15.75 5.90
CA HIS A 285 -18.72 15.33 4.55
C HIS A 285 -19.20 16.49 3.69
N THR A 286 -19.56 17.64 4.28
CA THR A 286 -20.05 18.77 3.51
C THR A 286 -18.91 19.48 2.76
N PRO A 287 -19.14 20.00 1.54
CA PRO A 287 -18.12 20.75 0.84
C PRO A 287 -17.78 22.04 1.58
N ILE A 288 -16.51 22.47 1.52
CA ILE A 288 -16.05 23.74 2.12
C ILE A 288 -16.58 24.94 1.33
N TRP A 289 -16.68 24.80 0.00
CA TRP A 289 -17.14 25.85 -0.91
C TRP A 289 -18.14 25.31 -1.92
N PHE A 290 -18.97 26.20 -2.44
CA PHE A 290 -19.85 25.95 -3.59
C PHE A 290 -19.75 27.10 -4.59
N LYS A 291 -20.22 26.86 -5.83
CA LYS A 291 -20.38 27.91 -6.83
C LYS A 291 -21.83 28.38 -6.83
N ASN A 292 -22.06 29.68 -6.71
CA ASN A 292 -23.41 30.25 -6.79
C ASN A 292 -23.91 30.34 -8.24
N THR A 293 -25.10 30.88 -8.46
CA THR A 293 -25.73 31.05 -9.79
C THR A 293 -24.93 31.96 -10.72
N HIS A 294 -24.10 32.84 -10.17
CA HIS A 294 -23.21 33.74 -10.91
C HIS A 294 -21.82 33.14 -11.14
N GLY A 295 -21.59 31.88 -10.74
CA GLY A 295 -20.32 31.19 -10.89
C GLY A 295 -19.26 31.53 -9.84
N GLU A 296 -19.59 32.41 -8.88
CA GLU A 296 -18.68 32.82 -7.80
C GLU A 296 -18.52 31.69 -6.78
N ARG A 297 -17.29 31.47 -6.32
CA ARG A 297 -17.02 30.54 -5.22
C ARG A 297 -17.35 31.22 -3.90
N ARG A 298 -18.23 30.60 -3.11
CA ARG A 298 -18.58 31.04 -1.75
C ARG A 298 -18.36 29.90 -0.76
N PHE A 299 -18.01 30.26 0.46
CA PHE A 299 -17.92 29.31 1.56
C PHE A 299 -19.31 28.80 1.93
N VAL A 300 -19.40 27.50 2.25
CA VAL A 300 -20.58 26.92 2.87
C VAL A 300 -20.59 27.36 4.33
N THR A 301 -21.59 28.14 4.72
CA THR A 301 -21.75 28.59 6.10
C THR A 301 -22.09 27.41 7.01
N ARG A 302 -21.87 27.55 8.32
CA ARG A 302 -22.22 26.51 9.29
C ARG A 302 -23.69 26.09 9.19
N LEU A 303 -24.61 27.05 9.07
CA LEU A 303 -26.03 26.78 8.90
C LEU A 303 -26.31 25.95 7.63
N GLU A 304 -25.65 26.27 6.51
CA GLU A 304 -25.80 25.49 5.27
C GLU A 304 -25.19 24.09 5.40
N LYS A 305 -24.11 23.91 6.18
CA LYS A 305 -23.59 22.58 6.48
C LYS A 305 -24.62 21.75 7.26
N GLU A 306 -25.21 22.32 8.31
CA GLU A 306 -26.24 21.67 9.11
C GLU A 306 -27.43 21.24 8.25
N ILE A 307 -27.93 22.14 7.38
CA ILE A 307 -29.01 21.82 6.42
C ILE A 307 -28.60 20.68 5.47
N ASN A 308 -27.41 20.77 4.85
CA ASN A 308 -26.92 19.75 3.93
C ASN A 308 -26.82 18.37 4.59
N VAL A 309 -26.36 18.30 5.84
CA VAL A 309 -26.28 17.05 6.61
C VAL A 309 -27.66 16.49 6.87
N GLN A 310 -28.63 17.30 7.29
CA GLN A 310 -29.99 16.82 7.57
C GLN A 310 -30.69 16.30 6.30
N GLU A 311 -30.60 17.03 5.20
CA GLU A 311 -31.16 16.63 3.90
C GLU A 311 -30.49 15.33 3.39
N ALA A 312 -29.16 15.24 3.49
CA ALA A 312 -28.43 14.03 3.11
C ALA A 312 -28.82 12.83 4.00
N LYS A 313 -28.99 13.02 5.32
CA LYS A 313 -29.46 11.97 6.24
C LYS A 313 -30.86 11.48 5.87
N GLU A 314 -31.77 12.38 5.54
CA GLU A 314 -33.13 12.02 5.17
C GLU A 314 -33.16 11.23 3.84
N ILE A 315 -32.43 11.71 2.84
CA ILE A 315 -32.27 11.01 1.56
C ILE A 315 -31.65 9.63 1.79
N TRP A 316 -30.56 9.54 2.56
CA TRP A 316 -29.91 8.26 2.86
C TRP A 316 -30.84 7.29 3.59
N ARG A 317 -31.59 7.78 4.58
CA ARG A 317 -32.57 7.00 5.32
C ARG A 317 -33.63 6.39 4.39
N ASN A 318 -34.13 7.17 3.43
CA ASN A 318 -35.12 6.68 2.47
C ASN A 318 -34.51 5.81 1.38
N MET A 319 -33.27 6.05 0.94
CA MET A 319 -32.54 5.17 0.01
C MET A 319 -32.48 3.73 0.58
N LYS A 320 -32.18 3.58 1.88
CA LYS A 320 -32.06 2.29 2.57
C LYS A 320 -33.35 1.45 2.64
N LYS A 321 -34.52 2.08 2.60
CA LYS A 321 -35.80 1.37 2.73
C LYS A 321 -36.09 0.56 1.46
N LEU A 322 -36.08 -0.76 1.51
CA LEU A 322 -36.39 -1.58 0.32
C LEU A 322 -37.85 -1.43 -0.11
N ASP A 323 -38.75 -1.32 0.87
CA ASP A 323 -40.18 -1.13 0.69
C ASP A 323 -40.61 0.26 1.22
N GLY A 324 -41.65 0.88 0.63
CA GLY A 324 -42.22 2.14 1.12
C GLY A 324 -41.93 3.40 0.28
N ASP A 325 -41.25 3.27 -0.86
CA ASP A 325 -41.14 4.34 -1.86
C ASP A 325 -41.98 3.96 -3.09
N ALA A 326 -43.29 4.22 -3.02
CA ALA A 326 -44.24 3.84 -4.06
C ALA A 326 -43.85 4.41 -5.44
N GLU A 327 -43.21 5.57 -5.46
CA GLU A 327 -42.74 6.26 -6.67
C GLU A 327 -41.28 5.95 -7.02
N LYS A 328 -40.56 5.22 -6.16
CA LYS A 328 -39.13 4.87 -6.31
C LYS A 328 -38.24 6.09 -6.58
N LYS A 329 -38.56 7.23 -5.94
CA LYS A 329 -37.82 8.50 -6.06
C LYS A 329 -36.42 8.41 -5.45
N TYR A 330 -36.26 7.71 -4.33
CA TYR A 330 -35.01 7.59 -3.57
C TYR A 330 -34.20 6.39 -4.05
N LYS A 331 -33.61 6.45 -5.25
CA LYS A 331 -32.89 5.30 -5.81
C LYS A 331 -31.57 5.02 -5.08
N MET A 332 -31.27 3.74 -4.88
CA MET A 332 -29.98 3.29 -4.36
C MET A 332 -28.92 3.39 -5.46
N THR A 333 -27.73 3.93 -5.17
CA THR A 333 -26.62 4.03 -6.11
C THR A 333 -25.61 2.90 -5.91
N CYS A 334 -24.66 2.76 -6.85
CA CYS A 334 -23.52 1.85 -6.70
C CYS A 334 -22.72 2.11 -5.41
N ASP A 335 -22.33 3.36 -5.21
CA ASP A 335 -21.60 3.79 -4.01
C ASP A 335 -22.44 3.64 -2.74
N GLY A 336 -23.76 3.85 -2.84
CA GLY A 336 -24.68 3.69 -1.71
C GLY A 336 -24.79 2.25 -1.22
N TYR A 337 -24.97 1.27 -2.11
CA TYR A 337 -24.99 -0.13 -1.67
C TYR A 337 -23.60 -0.62 -1.26
N LEU A 338 -22.52 -0.06 -1.84
CA LEU A 338 -21.16 -0.35 -1.42
C LEU A 338 -20.92 0.16 0.01
N LYS A 339 -21.41 1.37 0.34
CA LYS A 339 -21.38 1.90 1.71
C LYS A 339 -22.17 1.01 2.68
N LEU A 340 -23.35 0.52 2.31
CA LEU A 340 -24.10 -0.44 3.15
C LEU A 340 -23.32 -1.73 3.38
N TRP A 341 -22.71 -2.26 2.33
CA TRP A 341 -21.89 -3.45 2.42
C TRP A 341 -20.69 -3.23 3.34
N GLN A 342 -19.96 -2.12 3.20
CA GLN A 342 -18.88 -1.72 4.11
C GLN A 342 -19.36 -1.64 5.56
N LEU A 343 -20.47 -0.94 5.82
CA LEU A 343 -21.03 -0.76 7.17
C LEU A 343 -21.49 -2.08 7.80
N SER A 344 -21.85 -3.08 6.98
CA SER A 344 -22.21 -4.42 7.46
C SER A 344 -21.02 -5.22 7.99
N LYS A 345 -19.78 -4.74 7.77
CA LYS A 345 -18.53 -5.44 8.12
C LYS A 345 -18.53 -6.88 7.60
N PRO A 346 -18.55 -7.05 6.27
CA PRO A 346 -18.81 -8.32 5.63
C PRO A 346 -17.67 -9.28 5.92
N GLN A 347 -18.02 -10.52 6.27
CA GLN A 347 -17.05 -11.60 6.43
C GLN A 347 -16.92 -12.34 5.10
N LEU A 348 -15.73 -12.33 4.52
CA LEU A 348 -15.42 -13.01 3.27
C LEU A 348 -14.94 -14.44 3.55
N SER A 349 -15.86 -15.29 4.01
CA SER A 349 -15.59 -16.71 4.29
C SER A 349 -15.37 -17.52 3.02
N GLY A 350 -14.61 -18.62 3.14
CA GLY A 350 -14.35 -19.55 2.02
C GLY A 350 -13.04 -19.28 1.27
N TYR A 351 -12.22 -18.37 1.77
CA TYR A 351 -10.88 -18.09 1.24
C TYR A 351 -9.86 -18.14 2.38
N ASP A 352 -8.67 -18.63 2.07
CA ASP A 352 -7.54 -18.69 3.00
C ASP A 352 -6.80 -17.35 3.06
N ALA A 353 -6.75 -16.61 1.95
CA ALA A 353 -6.24 -15.23 1.92
C ALA A 353 -6.93 -14.39 0.85
N ILE A 354 -6.86 -13.06 1.04
CA ILE A 354 -7.42 -12.05 0.13
C ILE A 354 -6.27 -11.22 -0.44
N PHE A 355 -6.17 -11.16 -1.76
CA PHE A 355 -5.26 -10.27 -2.45
C PHE A 355 -6.00 -9.00 -2.82
N VAL A 356 -5.46 -7.85 -2.40
CA VAL A 356 -5.97 -6.54 -2.77
C VAL A 356 -4.96 -5.89 -3.70
N ASP A 357 -5.37 -5.66 -4.95
CA ASP A 357 -4.55 -5.01 -5.98
C ASP A 357 -5.15 -3.64 -6.32
N GLU A 358 -4.28 -2.68 -6.63
CA GLU A 358 -4.61 -1.25 -6.71
C GLU A 358 -5.29 -0.75 -5.42
N ALA A 359 -4.75 -1.16 -4.26
CA ALA A 359 -5.28 -0.79 -2.94
C ALA A 359 -5.32 0.73 -2.73
N GLN A 360 -4.43 1.49 -3.38
CA GLN A 360 -4.42 2.95 -3.33
C GLN A 360 -5.63 3.60 -4.03
N ASP A 361 -6.31 2.88 -4.91
CA ASP A 361 -7.52 3.36 -5.60
C ASP A 361 -8.80 3.02 -4.82
N CYS A 362 -8.68 2.33 -3.67
CA CYS A 362 -9.82 1.96 -2.84
C CYS A 362 -10.32 3.16 -2.03
N THR A 363 -11.64 3.28 -1.88
CA THR A 363 -12.29 4.23 -0.99
C THR A 363 -13.12 3.49 0.05
N PRO A 364 -13.01 3.84 1.35
CA PRO A 364 -12.12 4.86 1.94
C PRO A 364 -10.65 4.45 1.81
N GLY A 365 -9.77 5.42 1.57
CA GLY A 365 -8.35 5.20 1.30
C GLY A 365 -7.51 4.82 2.51
N GLU A 366 -8.11 4.59 3.68
CA GLU A 366 -7.44 4.27 4.95
C GLU A 366 -8.20 3.25 5.78
#